data_AF-A0A2X8N2K5-F1
#
_entry.id   AF-A0A2X8N2K5-F1
#
_cell.length_a   1.000
_cell.length_b   1.000
_cell.length_c   1.000
_cell.angle_alpha   90.00
_cell.angle_beta   90.00
_cell.angle_gamma   90.00
#
_symmetry.space_group_name_H-M   'P 1'
#
loop_
_entity.id
_entity.type
_entity.pdbx_description
1 polymer ?
#
loop_
_entity_poly.entity_id
_entity_poly.type
_entity_poly.pdbx_seq_one_letter_code
_entity_poly.pdbx_strand_id
1 'polypeptide(L)' 'MNINFDSATYNALLNRAKAEGKSIPKLVNELLITVLTKEELNEPKHQNNCRSKSAMPQ' A
#
# COMPACT_ATOMS: atom_id res chain seq x y z
N MET A 1 -12.42 14.12 4.89
CA MET A 1 -12.77 13.46 3.61
C MET A 1 -14.28 13.34 3.52
N ASN A 2 -14.89 13.76 2.42
CA ASN A 2 -16.30 13.50 2.13
C ASN A 2 -16.35 12.56 0.92
N ILE A 3 -16.58 11.26 1.17
CA ILE A 3 -16.62 10.23 0.14
C ILE A 3 -18.02 9.63 0.14
N ASN A 4 -18.68 9.66 -1.01
CA ASN A 4 -19.97 9.03 -1.19
C ASN A 4 -19.74 7.60 -1.68
N PHE A 5 -19.90 6.63 -0.78
CA PHE A 5 -19.90 5.22 -1.13
C PHE A 5 -21.29 4.79 -1.61
N ASP A 6 -21.35 3.86 -2.55
CA ASP A 6 -22.59 3.15 -2.82
C ASP A 6 -23.03 2.36 -1.58
N SER A 7 -24.31 1.99 -1.52
CA SER A 7 -24.89 1.33 -0.34
C SER A 7 -24.24 -0.02 -0.02
N ALA A 8 -23.80 -0.78 -1.03
CA ALA A 8 -23.17 -2.07 -0.80
C ALA A 8 -21.78 -1.90 -0.16
N THR A 9 -20.98 -0.97 -0.71
CA THR A 9 -19.67 -0.62 -0.16
C THR A 9 -19.79 -0.03 1.25
N TYR A 10 -20.76 0.86 1.49
CA TYR A 10 -20.99 1.41 2.82
C TYR A 10 -21.34 0.32 3.84
N ASN A 11 -22.22 -0.62 3.49
CA ASN A 11 -22.59 -1.72 4.38
C ASN A 11 -21.42 -2.65 4.68
N ALA A 12 -20.57 -2.92 3.69
CA ALA A 12 -19.34 -3.71 3.89
C ALA A 12 -18.38 -2.99 4.85
N LEU A 13 -18.16 -1.68 4.66
CA LEU A 13 -17.34 -0.86 5.55
C LEU A 13 -17.92 -0.80 6.96
N LEU A 14 -19.23 -0.66 7.11
CA LEU A 14 -19.93 -0.64 8.39
C LEU A 14 -19.75 -1.96 9.16
N ASN A 15 -19.97 -3.10 8.49
CA ASN A 15 -19.83 -4.42 9.11
C ASN A 15 -18.39 -4.67 9.57
N ARG A 16 -17.42 -4.32 8.72
CA ARG A 16 -16.00 -4.44 9.06
C ARG A 16 -15.59 -3.50 10.20
N ALA A 17 -16.04 -2.25 10.17
CA ALA A 17 -15.76 -1.28 11.22
C ALA A 17 -16.31 -1.74 12.58
N LYS A 18 -17.53 -2.31 12.61
CA LYS A 18 -18.10 -2.93 13.82
C LYS A 18 -17.27 -4.12 14.31
N ALA A 19 -16.85 -5.01 13.41
CA ALA A 19 -16.03 -6.18 13.76
C ALA A 19 -14.67 -5.78 14.35
N GLU A 20 -14.08 -4.68 13.84
CA GLU A 20 -12.78 -4.16 14.30
C GLU A 20 -12.91 -3.16 15.47
N GLY A 21 -14.12 -2.80 15.91
CA GLY A 21 -14.34 -1.81 16.97
C GLY A 21 -13.87 -0.39 16.58
N LYS A 22 -13.91 -0.05 15.29
CA LYS A 22 -13.45 1.23 14.74
C LYS A 22 -14.61 2.03 14.15
N SER A 23 -14.42 3.34 14.01
CA SER A 23 -15.31 4.16 13.19
C SER A 23 -15.04 3.94 11.70
N ILE A 24 -16.08 4.06 10.86
CA ILE A 24 -15.92 3.93 9.40
C ILE A 24 -14.85 4.88 8.85
N PRO A 25 -14.79 6.18 9.22
CA PRO A 25 -13.75 7.07 8.71
C PRO A 25 -12.33 6.61 9.07
N LYS A 26 -12.14 6.06 10.28
CA LYS A 26 -10.83 5.54 10.72
C LYS A 26 -10.41 4.32 9.88
N LEU A 27 -11.33 3.38 9.68
CA LEU A 27 -11.10 2.20 8.83
C LEU A 27 -10.74 2.61 7.40
N VAL A 28 -11.50 3.52 6.79
CA VAL A 28 -11.23 4.01 5.43
C VAL A 28 -9.85 4.66 5.35
N ASN A 29 -9.48 5.48 6.33
CA ASN A 29 -8.17 6.12 6.36
C ASN A 29 -7.03 5.10 6.45
N GLU A 30 -7.15 4.09 7.31
CA GLU A 30 -6.15 3.01 7.43
C GLU A 30 -6.02 2.20 6.12
N LEU A 31 -7.14 1.91 5.46
CA LEU A 31 -7.15 1.23 4.16
C LEU A 31 -6.46 2.05 3.08
N LEU A 32 -6.78 3.35 2.99
CA LEU A 32 -6.13 4.26 2.03
C LEU A 32 -4.63 4.37 2.30
N ILE A 33 -4.23 4.58 3.56
CA ILE A 33 -2.81 4.60 3.95
C ILE A 33 -2.15 3.29 3.53
N THR A 34 -2.74 2.14 3.83
CA THR A 34 -2.17 0.83 3.48
C THR A 34 -1.99 0.64 1.98
N VAL A 35 -2.94 1.10 1.16
CA VAL A 35 -2.84 1.02 -0.29
C VAL A 35 -1.73 1.95 -0.79
N LEU A 36 -1.74 3.21 -0.36
CA LEU A 36 -0.78 4.23 -0.78
C LEU A 36 0.65 3.92 -0.32
N THR A 37 0.84 3.37 0.87
CA THR A 37 2.17 2.99 1.37
C THR A 37 2.67 1.68 0.77
N LYS A 38 1.77 0.79 0.32
CA LYS A 38 2.16 -0.41 -0.44
C LYS A 38 2.61 -0.09 -1.87
N GLU A 39 2.28 1.08 -2.40
CA GLU A 39 2.86 1.57 -3.67
C GLU A 39 4.34 2.01 -3.50
N GLU A 40 4.82 2.17 -2.26
CA GLU A 40 6.23 2.52 -1.94
C GLU A 40 7.15 1.29 -1.81
N LEU A 41 7.04 0.34 -2.73
CA LEU A 41 8.16 -0.59 -3.03
C LEU A 41 8.18 -1.05 -4.49
N ASN A 42 7.95 -0.12 -5.42
CA ASN A 42 8.50 -0.26 -6.77
C ASN A 42 9.86 0.44 -6.84
N GLU A 43 10.77 0.19 -5.88
CA GLU A 43 12.18 0.41 -6.20
C GLU A 43 12.50 -0.58 -7.32
N PRO A 44 12.86 -0.14 -8.55
CA PRO A 44 13.54 -1.04 -9.46
C PRO A 44 14.76 -1.49 -8.68
N LYS A 45 14.84 -2.78 -8.32
CA LYS A 45 16.06 -3.37 -7.78
C LYS A 45 17.15 -2.97 -8.76
N HIS A 46 17.93 -1.95 -8.44
CA HIS A 46 19.13 -1.65 -9.18
C HIS A 46 20.01 -2.84 -8.84
N GLN A 47 19.93 -3.88 -9.67
CA GLN A 47 20.95 -4.90 -9.72
C GLN A 47 22.21 -4.10 -10.02
N ASN A 48 23.00 -3.86 -8.97
CA ASN A 48 24.38 -3.49 -9.10
C ASN A 48 25.04 -4.71 -9.74
N ASN A 49 24.89 -4.84 -11.06
CA ASN A 49 25.67 -5.74 -11.86
C ASN A 49 27.07 -5.13 -11.97
N CYS A 50 27.77 -5.04 -10.85
CA CYS A 50 29.23 -5.00 -10.84
C CYS A 50 29.72 -6.40 -11.22
N ARG A 51 29.42 -6.80 -12.46
CA ARG A 51 30.02 -7.95 -13.12
C ARG A 51 31.47 -7.56 -13.41
N SER A 52 32.33 -8.09 -12.57
CA SER A 52 33.73 -8.46 -12.82
C SER A 52 34.26 -8.06 -14.19
N LYS A 53 35.12 -7.05 -14.23
CA LYS A 53 36.24 -7.07 -15.16
C LYS A 53 37.52 -7.21 -14.34
N SER A 54 37.88 -8.48 -14.10
CA SER A 54 39.28 -8.86 -14.00
C SER A 54 39.98 -8.35 -15.26
N ALA A 55 40.92 -7.42 -15.11
CA ALA A 55 41.91 -7.08 -16.11
C ALA A 55 43.11 -6.38 -15.45
N MET A 56 44.06 -7.18 -14.93
CA MET A 56 45.49 -6.92 -15.15
C MET A 56 45.78 -7.42 -16.59
N PRO A 57 46.69 -6.86 -17.42
CA PRO A 57 48.03 -6.29 -17.14
C PRO A 57 48.24 -4.90 -17.85
N GLN A 58 49.34 -4.14 -17.67
CA GLN A 58 50.77 -4.37 -17.94
C GLN A 58 51.66 -3.58 -16.98
#